data_AF-A0A3A9BYG2-F1
#
_entry.id   AF-A0A3A9BYG2-F1
#
_cell.length_a   1.000
_cell.length_b   1.000
_cell.length_c   1.000
_cell.angle_alpha   90.00
_cell.angle_beta   90.00
_cell.angle_gamma   90.00
#
_symmetry.space_group_name_H-M   'P 1'
#
loop_
_entity.id
_entity.type
_entity.pdbx_description
1 polymer ?
#
loop_
_entity_poly.entity_id
_entity_poly.type
_entity_poly.pdbx_seq_one_letter_code
_entity_poly.pdbx_strand_id
1 'polypeptide(L)'
;MYNFRYVTEKQLSPVKNDLILIMNSVRAQLCKEFTFQFEFIGSAKRNMVTYDEGMNIGFDFDVNIQINANGIQYSAKDIRTKIRTSLDKIAPHFGYDHAEDSTRVITIKLKDKRNSKILHSADFAIVNNYIDKKGNKQQRYIRFHKKHSKYVWEKQPKKYYLLEKKVEWVRNEGFWNEVRKLYLEKKNRNTVPGKCSQSIYAETIHEICQKRGYYE
;
A
#
# COMPACT_ATOMS: atom_id res chain seq x y z
N MET A 1 18.42 15.87 -9.57
CA MET A 1 17.13 16.42 -9.12
C MET A 1 16.05 15.45 -9.59
N TYR A 2 15.07 15.13 -8.74
CA TYR A 2 13.99 14.22 -9.14
C TYR A 2 13.03 14.92 -10.11
N ASN A 3 12.35 14.14 -10.96
CA ASN A 3 11.34 14.60 -11.91
C ASN A 3 10.09 13.73 -11.79
N PHE A 4 9.49 13.76 -10.61
CA PHE A 4 8.21 13.12 -10.34
C PHE A 4 7.08 13.82 -11.06
N ARG A 5 6.22 13.00 -11.67
CA ARG A 5 4.94 13.38 -12.27
C ARG A 5 3.85 12.46 -11.78
N TYR A 6 2.62 12.96 -11.79
CA TYR A 6 1.46 12.10 -11.53
C TYR A 6 1.26 11.13 -12.68
N VAL A 7 1.01 9.87 -12.34
CA VAL A 7 0.57 8.87 -13.31
C VAL A 7 -0.86 9.20 -13.72
N THR A 8 -1.15 9.18 -15.02
CA THR A 8 -2.50 9.44 -15.52
C THR A 8 -3.43 8.27 -15.24
N GLU A 9 -4.74 8.53 -15.18
CA GLU A 9 -5.73 7.45 -15.02
C GLU A 9 -5.61 6.42 -16.15
N LYS A 10 -5.41 6.87 -17.40
CA LYS A 10 -5.22 5.99 -18.56
C LYS A 10 -4.03 5.03 -18.40
N GLN A 11 -2.98 5.44 -17.69
CA GLN A 11 -1.84 4.58 -17.37
C GLN A 11 -2.12 3.67 -16.16
N LEU A 12 -2.87 4.14 -15.16
CA LEU A 12 -3.17 3.39 -13.94
C LEU A 12 -4.25 2.32 -14.14
N SER A 13 -5.33 2.62 -14.86
CA SER A 13 -6.51 1.74 -14.89
C SER A 13 -6.22 0.34 -15.43
N PRO A 14 -5.45 0.15 -16.53
CA PRO A 14 -5.13 -1.19 -17.02
C PRO A 14 -4.38 -2.02 -15.97
N VAL A 15 -3.37 -1.43 -15.33
CA VAL A 15 -2.59 -2.10 -14.28
C VAL A 15 -3.46 -2.43 -13.07
N LYS A 16 -4.32 -1.49 -12.67
CA LYS A 16 -5.27 -1.71 -11.57
C LYS A 16 -6.24 -2.84 -11.87
N ASN A 17 -6.72 -2.96 -13.11
CA ASN A 17 -7.61 -4.04 -13.55
C ASN A 17 -6.90 -5.40 -13.50
N ASP A 18 -5.65 -5.49 -13.95
CA ASP A 18 -4.85 -6.71 -13.83
C ASP A 18 -4.66 -7.12 -12.37
N LEU A 19 -4.36 -6.17 -11.48
CA LEU A 19 -4.25 -6.43 -10.05
C LEU A 19 -5.59 -6.90 -9.44
N ILE A 20 -6.73 -6.38 -9.88
CA ILE A 20 -8.06 -6.86 -9.48
C ILE A 20 -8.27 -8.31 -9.92
N LEU A 21 -7.91 -8.66 -11.16
CA LEU A 21 -8.01 -10.02 -11.68
C LEU A 21 -7.11 -10.98 -10.91
N ILE A 22 -5.85 -10.60 -10.63
CA ILE A 22 -4.92 -11.37 -9.80
C ILE A 22 -5.54 -11.64 -8.42
N MET A 23 -6.05 -10.60 -7.75
CA MET A 23 -6.61 -10.74 -6.40
C MET A 23 -7.89 -11.57 -6.37
N ASN A 24 -8.73 -11.49 -7.41
CA ASN A 24 -9.91 -12.34 -7.56
C ASN A 24 -9.51 -13.81 -7.77
N SER A 25 -8.49 -14.09 -8.58
CA SER A 25 -7.94 -15.43 -8.77
C SER A 25 -7.33 -16.01 -7.49
N VAL A 26 -6.59 -15.19 -6.71
CA VAL A 26 -6.05 -15.60 -5.41
C VAL A 26 -7.19 -15.94 -4.45
N ARG A 27 -8.26 -15.15 -4.45
CA ARG A 27 -9.45 -15.43 -3.63
C ARG A 27 -10.13 -16.73 -4.05
N ALA A 28 -10.28 -16.97 -5.34
CA ALA A 28 -10.88 -18.20 -5.87
C ALA A 28 -10.06 -19.45 -5.49
N GLN A 29 -8.73 -19.36 -5.52
CA GLN A 29 -7.84 -20.45 -5.13
C GLN A 29 -7.94 -20.78 -3.62
N LEU A 30 -8.12 -19.76 -2.78
CA LEU A 30 -8.13 -19.91 -1.31
C LEU A 30 -9.54 -20.06 -0.72
N CYS A 31 -10.60 -20.06 -1.53
CA CYS A 31 -11.99 -19.95 -1.04
C CYS A 31 -12.43 -21.10 -0.12
N LYS A 32 -11.83 -22.29 -0.25
CA LYS A 32 -12.07 -23.44 0.62
C LYS A 32 -11.36 -23.35 1.98
N GLU A 33 -10.38 -22.47 2.10
CA GLU A 33 -9.56 -22.29 3.30
C GLU A 33 -10.01 -21.07 4.10
N PHE A 34 -10.03 -19.89 3.47
CA PHE A 34 -10.56 -18.67 4.06
C PHE A 34 -10.94 -17.66 2.98
N THR A 35 -11.81 -16.72 3.35
CA THR A 35 -12.18 -15.59 2.50
C THR A 35 -11.50 -14.31 2.95
N PHE A 36 -11.33 -13.38 2.00
CA PHE A 36 -10.77 -12.06 2.26
C PHE A 36 -11.35 -11.02 1.30
N GLN A 37 -11.35 -9.77 1.75
CA GLN A 37 -11.57 -8.60 0.92
C GLN A 37 -10.23 -7.94 0.61
N PHE A 38 -10.18 -7.12 -0.44
CA PHE A 38 -8.99 -6.30 -0.69
C PHE A 38 -9.37 -4.87 -1.05
N GLU A 39 -8.49 -3.94 -0.72
CA GLU A 39 -8.67 -2.52 -0.98
C GLU A 39 -7.34 -1.90 -1.43
N PHE A 40 -7.37 -1.13 -2.51
CA PHE A 40 -6.25 -0.26 -2.86
C PHE A 40 -6.17 0.88 -1.86
N ILE A 41 -5.01 1.08 -1.25
CA ILE A 41 -4.76 2.14 -0.26
C ILE A 41 -3.73 3.14 -0.81
N GLY A 42 -3.14 3.93 0.08
CA GLY A 42 -1.99 4.77 -0.27
C GLY A 42 -2.28 5.78 -1.38
N SER A 43 -1.31 5.93 -2.28
CA SER A 43 -1.35 6.88 -3.40
C SER A 43 -2.47 6.54 -4.40
N ALA A 44 -2.74 5.26 -4.65
CA ALA A 44 -3.78 4.79 -5.55
C ALA A 44 -5.19 5.20 -5.07
N LYS A 45 -5.51 4.99 -3.79
CA LYS A 45 -6.78 5.44 -3.18
C LYS A 45 -6.99 6.96 -3.27
N ARG A 46 -5.88 7.70 -3.33
CA ARG A 46 -5.83 9.17 -3.28
C ARG A 46 -5.76 9.81 -4.67
N ASN A 47 -5.66 9.02 -5.74
CA ASN A 47 -5.33 9.46 -7.10
C ASN A 47 -4.03 10.29 -7.14
N MET A 48 -3.05 9.91 -6.32
CA MET A 48 -1.77 10.60 -6.14
C MET A 48 -0.57 9.70 -6.45
N VAL A 49 -0.76 8.69 -7.31
CA VAL A 49 0.34 7.83 -7.78
C VAL A 49 1.28 8.68 -8.62
N THR A 50 2.57 8.56 -8.36
CA THR A 50 3.61 9.31 -9.08
C THR A 50 4.70 8.37 -9.56
N TYR A 51 5.31 8.70 -10.68
CA TYR A 51 6.52 8.04 -11.17
C TYR A 51 7.58 9.12 -11.41
N ASP A 52 8.86 8.74 -11.37
CA ASP A 52 9.97 9.61 -11.75
C ASP A 52 10.43 9.26 -13.17
N GLU A 53 10.47 10.25 -14.06
CA GLU A 53 10.86 10.04 -15.47
C GLU A 53 12.32 9.65 -15.65
N GLY A 54 13.20 10.09 -14.75
CA GLY A 54 14.64 9.84 -14.80
C GLY A 54 15.07 8.58 -14.06
N MET A 55 14.17 7.88 -13.37
CA MET A 55 14.50 6.70 -12.58
C MET A 55 13.81 5.42 -13.08
N ASN A 56 14.51 4.29 -12.95
CA ASN A 56 14.02 2.97 -13.35
C ASN A 56 13.19 2.27 -12.26
N ILE A 57 12.41 3.04 -11.50
CA ILE A 57 11.63 2.55 -10.35
C ILE A 57 10.16 2.25 -10.68
N GLY A 58 9.62 2.82 -11.76
CA GLY A 58 8.20 2.67 -12.12
C GLY A 58 7.27 3.37 -11.13
N PHE A 59 6.02 2.90 -11.06
CA PHE A 59 5.05 3.30 -10.04
C PHE A 59 4.47 2.09 -9.30
N ASP A 60 3.96 2.31 -8.10
CA ASP A 60 3.55 1.27 -7.18
C ASP A 60 2.08 1.38 -6.75
N PHE A 61 1.48 0.22 -6.47
CA PHE A 61 0.18 0.11 -5.81
C PHE A 61 0.35 -0.48 -4.41
N ASP A 62 -0.26 0.16 -3.43
CA ASP A 62 -0.42 -0.42 -2.09
C ASP A 62 -1.81 -1.07 -1.99
N VAL A 63 -1.86 -2.33 -1.57
CA VAL A 63 -3.10 -3.10 -1.43
C VAL A 63 -3.18 -3.73 -0.04
N ASN A 64 -4.29 -3.47 0.65
CA ASN A 64 -4.62 -4.21 1.86
C ASN A 64 -5.41 -5.47 1.49
N ILE A 65 -4.99 -6.62 2.00
CA ILE A 65 -5.75 -7.88 2.01
C ILE A 65 -6.38 -8.02 3.40
N GLN A 66 -7.67 -7.71 3.51
CA GLN A 66 -8.41 -7.79 4.75
C GLN A 66 -8.93 -9.21 4.98
N ILE A 67 -8.33 -9.88 5.96
CA ILE A 67 -8.75 -11.18 6.43
C ILE A 67 -10.00 -11.04 7.32
N ASN A 68 -11.03 -11.83 7.04
CA ASN A 68 -12.17 -11.97 7.93
C ASN A 68 -11.82 -12.94 9.06
N ALA A 69 -11.21 -12.44 10.14
CA ALA A 69 -10.64 -13.28 11.20
C ALA A 69 -11.68 -14.00 12.09
N ASN A 70 -12.98 -13.79 11.89
CA ASN A 70 -14.01 -14.48 12.67
C ASN A 70 -13.98 -15.98 12.35
N GLY A 71 -13.58 -16.81 13.32
CA GLY A 71 -13.54 -18.27 13.18
C GLY A 71 -12.35 -18.83 12.41
N ILE A 72 -11.35 -18.00 12.03
CA ILE A 72 -10.16 -18.49 11.33
C ILE A 72 -9.22 -19.24 12.29
N GLN A 73 -8.99 -20.52 11.99
CA GLN A 73 -8.05 -21.39 12.72
C GLN A 73 -6.59 -21.25 12.25
N TYR A 74 -6.33 -20.44 11.22
CA TYR A 74 -5.00 -20.28 10.65
C TYR A 74 -4.12 -19.31 11.43
N SER A 75 -2.86 -19.68 11.62
CA SER A 75 -1.86 -18.78 12.18
C SER A 75 -1.51 -17.65 11.21
N ALA A 76 -0.86 -16.58 11.71
CA ALA A 76 -0.37 -15.50 10.85
C ALA A 76 0.63 -16.01 9.79
N LYS A 77 1.40 -17.06 10.12
CA LYS A 77 2.32 -17.72 9.18
C LYS A 77 1.56 -18.45 8.07
N ASP A 78 0.51 -19.18 8.41
CA ASP A 78 -0.26 -19.96 7.43
C ASP A 78 -0.97 -19.03 6.44
N ILE A 79 -1.66 -18.02 6.95
CA ILE A 79 -2.35 -17.00 6.12
C ILE A 79 -1.36 -16.37 5.14
N ARG A 80 -0.21 -15.90 5.65
CA ARG A 80 0.81 -15.25 4.83
C ARG A 80 1.42 -16.18 3.79
N THR A 81 1.69 -17.43 4.17
CA THR A 81 2.27 -18.44 3.28
C THR A 81 1.30 -18.80 2.16
N LYS A 82 0.01 -18.98 2.48
CA LYS A 82 -1.04 -19.32 1.52
C LYS A 82 -1.30 -18.19 0.51
N ILE A 83 -1.37 -16.94 0.98
CA ILE A 83 -1.48 -15.77 0.09
C ILE A 83 -0.24 -15.64 -0.78
N ARG A 84 0.97 -15.68 -0.20
CA ARG A 84 2.23 -15.58 -0.95
C ARG A 84 2.32 -16.66 -2.03
N THR A 85 2.04 -17.91 -1.69
CA THR A 85 2.12 -19.04 -2.62
C THR A 85 1.08 -18.94 -3.73
N SER A 86 -0.10 -18.37 -3.45
CA SER A 86 -1.12 -18.15 -4.47
C SER A 86 -0.74 -17.01 -5.41
N LEU A 87 -0.24 -15.89 -4.87
CA LEU A 87 0.32 -14.79 -5.68
C LEU A 87 1.48 -15.29 -6.55
N ASP A 88 2.37 -16.11 -5.99
CA ASP A 88 3.54 -16.64 -6.69
C ASP A 88 3.19 -17.54 -7.89
N LYS A 89 2.03 -18.20 -7.83
CA LYS A 89 1.48 -18.98 -8.94
C LYS A 89 0.75 -18.12 -9.97
N ILE A 90 -0.02 -17.13 -9.51
CA ILE A 90 -0.96 -16.38 -10.35
C ILE A 90 -0.29 -15.20 -11.05
N ALA A 91 0.52 -14.42 -10.33
CA ALA A 91 1.11 -13.19 -10.85
C ALA A 91 1.95 -13.38 -12.13
N PRO A 92 2.72 -14.48 -12.30
CA PRO A 92 3.45 -14.75 -13.54
C PRO A 92 2.58 -14.85 -14.80
N HIS A 93 1.30 -15.25 -14.68
CA HIS A 93 0.38 -15.27 -15.81
C HIS A 93 0.02 -13.87 -16.33
N PHE A 94 0.27 -12.84 -15.53
CA PHE A 94 0.12 -11.43 -15.88
C PHE A 94 1.48 -10.75 -16.17
N GLY A 95 2.55 -11.54 -16.32
CA GLY A 95 3.90 -11.06 -16.64
C GLY A 95 4.72 -10.60 -15.43
N TYR A 96 4.15 -10.54 -14.23
CA TYR A 96 4.87 -10.17 -13.01
C TYR A 96 5.90 -11.24 -12.63
N ASP A 97 6.96 -10.83 -11.95
CA ASP A 97 7.88 -11.76 -11.29
C ASP A 97 7.20 -12.49 -10.12
N HIS A 98 7.86 -13.56 -9.67
CA HIS A 98 7.53 -14.30 -8.45
C HIS A 98 7.42 -13.39 -7.22
N ALA A 99 6.58 -13.81 -6.27
CA ALA A 99 6.21 -12.99 -5.13
C ALA A 99 7.37 -12.86 -4.13
N GLU A 100 7.82 -11.63 -3.89
CA GLU A 100 8.85 -11.31 -2.91
C GLU A 100 8.24 -11.15 -1.52
N ASP A 101 8.82 -11.77 -0.48
CA ASP A 101 8.31 -11.66 0.89
C ASP A 101 9.19 -10.72 1.73
N SER A 102 8.65 -9.55 2.08
CA SER A 102 9.35 -8.54 2.86
C SER A 102 9.01 -8.63 4.35
N THR A 103 9.33 -7.61 5.15
CA THR A 103 8.95 -7.62 6.58
C THR A 103 7.44 -7.43 6.78
N ARG A 104 6.79 -6.57 5.99
CA ARG A 104 5.38 -6.18 6.21
C ARG A 104 4.46 -6.53 5.04
N VAL A 105 5.00 -6.59 3.83
CA VAL A 105 4.23 -6.77 2.60
C VAL A 105 4.77 -7.92 1.78
N ILE A 106 3.91 -8.51 0.96
CA ILE A 106 4.32 -9.35 -0.17
C ILE A 106 4.34 -8.44 -1.39
N THR A 107 5.39 -8.50 -2.22
CA THR A 107 5.55 -7.61 -3.37
C THR A 107 5.60 -8.41 -4.67
N ILE A 108 4.91 -7.94 -5.71
CA ILE A 108 5.11 -8.42 -7.09
C ILE A 108 5.58 -7.24 -7.95
N LYS A 109 6.43 -7.51 -8.96
CA LYS A 109 7.00 -6.49 -9.84
C LYS A 109 6.84 -6.90 -11.30
N LEU A 110 6.35 -5.99 -12.15
CA LEU A 110 6.43 -6.13 -13.59
C LEU A 110 7.66 -5.37 -14.08
N LYS A 111 8.52 -6.05 -14.84
CA LYS A 111 9.78 -5.49 -15.34
C LYS A 111 9.84 -5.58 -16.85
N ASP A 112 10.32 -4.51 -17.47
CA ASP A 112 10.89 -4.58 -18.80
C ASP A 112 12.29 -5.21 -18.69
N LYS A 113 12.37 -6.51 -18.97
CA LYS A 113 13.61 -7.30 -18.87
C LYS A 113 14.67 -6.85 -19.88
N ARG A 114 14.28 -6.26 -21.02
CA ARG A 114 15.24 -5.81 -22.04
C ARG A 114 15.99 -4.56 -21.56
N ASN A 115 15.26 -3.66 -20.89
CA ASN A 115 15.80 -2.39 -20.41
C ASN A 115 16.13 -2.39 -18.90
N SER A 116 16.04 -3.56 -18.24
CA SER A 116 16.23 -3.71 -16.79
C SER A 116 15.46 -2.68 -15.96
N LYS A 117 14.22 -2.38 -16.37
CA LYS A 117 13.39 -1.30 -15.80
C LYS A 117 12.16 -1.88 -15.11
N ILE A 118 11.89 -1.44 -13.87
CA ILE A 118 10.62 -1.72 -13.22
C ILE A 118 9.56 -0.84 -13.89
N LEU A 119 8.50 -1.47 -14.44
CA LEU A 119 7.36 -0.76 -15.01
C LEU A 119 6.41 -0.34 -13.90
N HIS A 120 5.98 -1.33 -13.10
CA HIS A 120 5.18 -1.10 -11.92
C HIS A 120 5.26 -2.26 -10.93
N SER A 121 4.91 -1.99 -9.68
CA SER A 121 4.86 -2.99 -8.60
C SER A 121 3.56 -2.92 -7.81
N ALA A 122 3.28 -3.97 -7.05
CA ALA A 122 2.20 -3.96 -6.07
C ALA A 122 2.65 -4.60 -4.76
N ASP A 123 2.40 -3.88 -3.65
CA ASP A 123 2.69 -4.27 -2.29
C ASP A 123 1.39 -4.68 -1.57
N PHE A 124 1.34 -5.92 -1.09
CA PHE A 124 0.19 -6.50 -0.41
C PHE A 124 0.43 -6.61 1.09
N ALA A 125 -0.24 -5.79 1.88
CA ALA A 125 -0.27 -5.89 3.33
C ALA A 125 -1.46 -6.76 3.77
N ILE A 126 -1.20 -7.79 4.58
CA ILE A 126 -2.27 -8.63 5.14
C ILE A 126 -2.73 -8.01 6.44
N VAL A 127 -4.00 -7.59 6.49
CA VAL A 127 -4.57 -6.82 7.60
C VAL A 127 -5.82 -7.49 8.17
N ASN A 128 -6.18 -7.10 9.38
CA ASN A 128 -7.44 -7.44 10.01
C ASN A 128 -7.94 -6.25 10.82
N ASN A 129 -9.14 -5.76 10.47
CA ASN A 129 -9.83 -4.70 11.19
C ASN A 129 -10.65 -5.34 12.33
N TYR A 130 -10.64 -4.73 13.51
CA TYR A 130 -11.35 -5.21 14.70
C TYR A 130 -11.77 -4.05 15.59
N ILE A 131 -12.76 -4.29 16.46
CA ILE A 131 -13.13 -3.35 17.52
C ILE A 131 -12.39 -3.76 18.79
N ASP A 132 -11.67 -2.84 19.42
CA ASP A 132 -11.01 -3.13 20.69
C ASP A 132 -12.00 -3.15 21.87
N LYS A 133 -11.52 -3.54 23.06
CA LYS A 133 -12.34 -3.60 24.28
C LYS A 133 -12.96 -2.25 24.68
N LYS A 134 -12.48 -1.13 24.11
CA LYS A 134 -12.97 0.23 24.37
C LYS A 134 -13.92 0.71 23.27
N GLY A 135 -14.32 -0.14 22.34
CA GLY A 135 -15.21 0.23 21.24
C GLY A 135 -14.52 0.95 20.08
N ASN A 136 -13.18 1.08 20.08
CA ASN A 136 -12.47 1.79 19.02
C ASN A 136 -12.19 0.87 17.83
N LYS A 137 -12.39 1.39 16.62
CA LYS A 137 -11.92 0.74 15.39
C LYS A 137 -10.39 0.69 15.40
N GLN A 138 -9.85 -0.51 15.23
CA GLN A 138 -8.43 -0.78 15.19
C GLN A 138 -8.09 -1.68 14.00
N GLN A 139 -6.84 -1.60 13.55
CA GLN A 139 -6.28 -2.48 12.53
C GLN A 139 -5.00 -3.13 13.06
N ARG A 140 -4.83 -4.40 12.73
CA ARG A 140 -3.58 -5.14 12.87
C ARG A 140 -3.12 -5.67 11.52
N TYR A 141 -1.83 -5.91 11.36
CA TYR A 141 -1.21 -6.42 10.13
C TYR A 141 -0.24 -7.55 10.44
N ILE A 142 -0.02 -8.45 9.48
CA ILE A 142 0.95 -9.55 9.62
C ILE A 142 2.36 -9.02 9.35
N ARG A 143 3.25 -9.17 10.33
CA ARG A 143 4.66 -8.79 10.22
C ARG A 143 5.58 -9.98 10.45
N PHE A 144 6.67 -10.04 9.70
CA PHE A 144 7.79 -10.93 9.96
C PHE A 144 8.75 -10.33 11.01
N HIS A 145 8.91 -10.99 12.15
CA HIS A 145 9.91 -10.64 13.17
C HIS A 145 11.22 -11.34 12.87
N LYS A 146 12.15 -10.65 12.22
CA LYS A 146 13.47 -11.18 11.82
C LYS A 146 14.24 -11.85 12.96
N LYS A 147 14.26 -11.22 14.16
CA LYS A 147 14.99 -11.75 15.34
C LYS A 147 14.50 -13.12 15.82
N HIS A 148 13.23 -13.46 15.57
CA HIS A 148 12.61 -14.69 16.04
C HIS A 148 12.08 -15.55 14.90
N SER A 149 12.39 -15.18 13.65
CA SER A 149 11.95 -15.84 12.42
C SER A 149 10.47 -16.25 12.42
N LYS A 150 9.58 -15.38 12.91
CA LYS A 150 8.14 -15.67 13.05
C LYS A 150 7.26 -14.58 12.48
N TYR A 151 6.10 -14.98 11.95
CA TYR A 151 5.05 -14.05 11.55
C TYR A 151 4.08 -13.84 12.71
N VAL A 152 3.74 -12.58 13.00
CA VAL A 152 2.78 -12.23 14.05
C VAL A 152 1.83 -11.14 13.57
N TRP A 153 0.70 -11.03 14.23
CA TRP A 153 -0.18 -9.87 14.11
C TRP A 153 0.35 -8.72 14.98
N GLU A 154 0.72 -7.60 14.37
CA GLU A 154 1.07 -6.36 15.05
C GLU A 154 -0.04 -5.32 14.90
N LYS A 155 -0.28 -4.50 15.92
CA LYS A 155 -1.22 -3.37 15.84
C LYS A 155 -0.63 -2.23 15.01
N GLN A 156 -1.48 -1.51 14.28
CA GLN A 156 -1.07 -0.24 13.68
C GLN A 156 -0.65 0.77 14.76
N PRO A 157 0.39 1.59 14.51
CA PRO A 157 0.82 2.60 15.46
C PRO A 157 -0.19 3.75 15.55
N LYS A 158 -0.27 4.43 16.70
CA LYS A 158 -1.19 5.59 16.90
C LYS A 158 -1.09 6.65 15.80
N LYS A 159 0.12 6.90 15.29
CA LYS A 159 0.39 7.85 14.20
C LYS A 159 -0.40 7.56 12.92
N TYR A 160 -0.74 6.29 12.68
CA TYR A 160 -1.57 5.87 11.54
C TYR A 160 -2.94 6.56 11.59
N TYR A 161 -3.64 6.47 12.72
CA TYR A 161 -4.99 7.04 12.89
C TYR A 161 -4.99 8.57 13.00
N LEU A 162 -3.95 9.16 13.57
CA LEU A 162 -3.82 10.63 13.64
C LEU A 162 -3.70 11.25 12.23
N LEU A 163 -2.96 10.58 11.34
CA LEU A 163 -2.86 11.03 9.95
C LEU A 163 -4.22 10.97 9.25
N GLU A 164 -5.04 9.95 9.50
CA GLU A 164 -6.38 9.83 8.91
C GLU A 164 -7.28 11.02 9.28
N LYS A 165 -7.28 11.45 10.55
CA LYS A 165 -8.04 12.63 11.00
C LYS A 165 -7.63 13.90 10.26
N LYS A 166 -6.33 14.14 10.11
CA LYS A 166 -5.80 15.28 9.35
C LYS A 166 -6.24 15.25 7.90
N VAL A 167 -6.21 14.08 7.29
CA VAL A 167 -6.62 13.90 5.89
C VAL A 167 -8.10 14.16 5.71
N GLU A 168 -8.95 13.72 6.64
CA GLU A 168 -10.38 13.99 6.64
C GLU A 168 -10.66 15.50 6.74
N TRP A 169 -10.02 16.17 7.70
CA TRP A 169 -10.14 17.62 7.86
C TRP A 169 -9.73 18.38 6.58
N VAL A 170 -8.55 18.08 6.02
CA VAL A 170 -8.05 18.68 4.78
C VAL A 170 -9.02 18.50 3.61
N ARG A 171 -9.70 17.35 3.54
CA ARG A 171 -10.68 17.07 2.48
C ARG A 171 -11.97 17.87 2.68
N ASN A 172 -12.47 17.94 3.91
CA ASN A 172 -13.70 18.65 4.23
C ASN A 172 -13.56 20.17 3.98
N GLU A 173 -12.38 20.73 4.24
CA GLU A 173 -12.08 22.14 3.99
C GLU A 173 -11.70 22.45 2.53
N GLY A 174 -11.68 21.46 1.63
CA GLY A 174 -11.40 21.67 0.20
C GLY A 174 -9.93 21.91 -0.17
N PHE A 175 -8.98 21.67 0.75
CA PHE A 175 -7.54 21.94 0.52
C PHE A 175 -6.80 20.83 -0.26
N TRP A 176 -7.51 19.89 -0.87
CA TRP A 176 -6.89 18.72 -1.50
C TRP A 176 -6.00 19.08 -2.70
N ASN A 177 -6.35 20.12 -3.47
CA ASN A 177 -5.52 20.58 -4.59
C ASN A 177 -4.17 21.14 -4.12
N GLU A 178 -4.16 21.84 -2.98
CA GLU A 178 -2.92 22.33 -2.36
C GLU A 178 -2.04 21.19 -1.89
N VAL A 179 -2.63 20.15 -1.29
CA VAL A 179 -1.92 18.91 -0.94
C VAL A 179 -1.27 18.29 -2.17
N ARG A 180 -1.99 18.18 -3.28
CA ARG A 180 -1.45 17.60 -4.51
C ARG A 180 -0.26 18.40 -5.04
N LYS A 181 -0.36 19.72 -5.05
CA LYS A 181 0.74 20.59 -5.52
C LYS A 181 1.95 20.47 -4.60
N LEU A 182 1.75 20.67 -3.29
CA LEU A 182 2.84 20.65 -2.30
C LEU A 182 3.50 19.27 -2.19
N TYR A 183 2.74 18.19 -2.28
CA TYR A 183 3.28 16.83 -2.28
C TYR A 183 4.26 16.63 -3.43
N LEU A 184 3.86 17.00 -4.65
CA LEU A 184 4.70 16.84 -5.83
C LEU A 184 5.96 17.72 -5.75
N GLU A 185 5.80 18.98 -5.31
CA GLU A 185 6.93 19.88 -5.06
C GLU A 185 7.92 19.29 -4.05
N LYS A 186 7.43 18.74 -2.93
CA LYS A 186 8.28 18.10 -1.92
C LYS A 186 8.97 16.84 -2.44
N LYS A 187 8.31 16.02 -3.26
CA LYS A 187 8.97 14.87 -3.91
C LYS A 187 10.14 15.32 -4.79
N ASN A 188 9.93 16.35 -5.61
CA ASN A 188 10.94 16.86 -6.54
C ASN A 188 12.12 17.56 -5.85
N ARG A 189 11.85 18.21 -4.71
CA ARG A 189 12.87 18.88 -3.88
C ARG A 189 13.50 17.98 -2.82
N ASN A 190 13.08 16.72 -2.69
CA ASN A 190 13.58 15.85 -1.65
C ASN A 190 15.08 15.57 -1.85
N THR A 191 15.91 15.97 -0.89
CA THR A 191 17.35 15.69 -0.89
C THR A 191 17.71 14.53 0.03
N VAL A 192 16.77 14.06 0.88
CA VAL A 192 17.02 12.99 1.85
C VAL A 192 16.94 11.63 1.15
N PRO A 193 18.06 10.90 1.02
CA PRO A 193 18.06 9.58 0.38
C PRO A 193 17.17 8.60 1.16
N GLY A 194 16.41 7.77 0.44
CA GLY A 194 15.60 6.72 1.06
C GLY A 194 14.33 7.18 1.79
N LYS A 195 14.02 8.49 1.79
CA LYS A 195 12.76 8.98 2.36
C LYS A 195 11.58 8.50 1.53
N CYS A 196 10.68 7.72 2.14
CA CYS A 196 9.57 7.11 1.43
C CYS A 196 8.45 8.11 1.10
N SER A 197 7.70 7.81 0.03
CA SER A 197 6.53 8.57 -0.43
C SER A 197 5.49 8.82 0.67
N GLN A 198 5.29 7.85 1.57
CA GLN A 198 4.35 7.96 2.69
C GLN A 198 4.78 9.00 3.73
N SER A 199 6.09 9.12 3.99
CA SER A 199 6.64 10.12 4.92
C SER A 199 6.45 11.53 4.36
N ILE A 200 6.81 11.73 3.08
CA ILE A 200 6.61 13.01 2.38
C ILE A 200 5.12 13.41 2.37
N TYR A 201 4.23 12.44 2.14
CA TYR A 201 2.78 12.67 2.21
C TYR A 201 2.33 13.11 3.60
N ALA A 202 2.76 12.43 4.66
CA ALA A 202 2.39 12.77 6.03
C ALA A 202 2.85 14.18 6.42
N GLU A 203 4.07 14.56 6.02
CA GLU A 203 4.59 15.92 6.19
C GLU A 203 3.80 16.96 5.40
N THR A 204 3.40 16.62 4.17
CA THR A 204 2.58 17.50 3.33
C THR A 204 1.24 17.80 4.00
N ILE A 205 0.54 16.76 4.46
CA ILE A 205 -0.73 16.89 5.17
C ILE A 205 -0.55 17.74 6.43
N HIS A 206 0.48 17.44 7.22
CA HIS A 206 0.74 18.19 8.44
C HIS A 206 1.02 19.67 8.16
N GLU A 207 1.83 19.99 7.15
CA GLU A 207 2.13 21.37 6.79
C GLU A 207 0.88 22.16 6.34
N ILE A 208 0.01 21.54 5.53
CA ILE A 208 -1.25 22.16 5.13
C ILE A 208 -2.14 22.42 6.35
N CYS A 209 -2.28 21.45 7.26
CA CYS A 209 -3.01 21.63 8.51
C CYS A 209 -2.48 22.83 9.31
N GLN A 210 -1.16 22.92 9.53
CA GLN A 210 -0.55 24.00 10.30
C GLN A 210 -0.75 25.37 9.66
N LYS A 211 -0.57 25.48 8.33
CA LYS A 211 -0.79 26.72 7.57
C LYS A 211 -2.24 27.21 7.63
N ARG A 212 -3.18 26.30 7.91
CA ARG A 212 -4.62 26.55 7.89
C ARG A 212 -5.26 26.50 9.28
N GLY A 213 -4.45 26.48 10.35
CA GLY A 213 -4.92 26.59 11.73
C GLY A 213 -5.40 25.28 12.39
N TYR A 214 -5.10 24.11 11.80
CA TYR A 214 -5.41 22.81 12.41
C TYR A 214 -4.18 22.22 13.11
N TYR A 215 -4.26 22.12 14.44
CA TYR A 215 -3.12 21.79 15.31
C TYR A 215 -3.20 20.43 16.01
N GLU A 216 -4.28 19.67 15.80
CA GLU A 216 -4.37 18.28 16.29
C GLU A 216 -3.37 17.34 15.58
#